data_AF-M9M381-F1
#
_entry.id   AF-M9M381-F1
#
_cell.length_a   1.000
_cell.length_b   1.000
_cell.length_c   1.000
_cell.angle_alpha   90.00
_cell.angle_beta   90.00
_cell.angle_gamma   90.00
#
_symmetry.space_group_name_H-M   'P 1'
#
loop_
_entity.id
_entity.type
_entity.pdbx_description
1 polymer ?
#
loop_
_entity_poly.entity_id
_entity_poly.type
_entity_poly.pdbx_seq_one_letter_code
_entity_poly.pdbx_strand_id
1 'polypeptide(L)'
;MTAQLERADTFELLYFMAPYPKRETSEFQGKYHHLGFNWRAFPLKGDLEPLTNRLYAALQGVDKGERYDFYAQIMWHILDQDESAMERLLEAAFGG
;
A
#
# COMPACT_ATOMS: atom_id res chain seq x y z
N MET A 1 -24.61 13.91 10.46
CA MET A 1 -23.92 14.37 9.23
C MET A 1 -22.65 13.57 8.91
N THR A 2 -22.13 12.77 9.83
CA THR A 2 -20.89 11.97 9.66
C THR A 2 -21.03 10.78 8.69
N ALA A 3 -22.17 10.08 8.69
CA ALA A 3 -22.36 8.89 7.84
C ALA A 3 -22.41 9.16 6.31
N GLN A 4 -22.66 10.41 5.89
CA GLN A 4 -22.65 10.80 4.47
C GLN A 4 -21.23 11.10 3.97
N LEU A 5 -20.37 11.63 4.84
CA LEU A 5 -18.95 11.88 4.55
C LEU A 5 -18.17 10.55 4.48
N GLU A 6 -18.36 9.65 5.45
CA GLU A 6 -17.72 8.32 5.45
C GLU A 6 -18.06 7.48 4.21
N ARG A 7 -19.30 7.62 3.68
CA ARG A 7 -19.69 6.98 2.42
C ARG A 7 -18.96 7.57 1.22
N ALA A 8 -18.81 8.89 1.14
CA ALA A 8 -18.15 9.56 0.02
C ALA A 8 -16.67 9.13 -0.07
N ASP A 9 -15.97 9.12 1.07
CA ASP A 9 -14.57 8.70 1.14
C ASP A 9 -14.40 7.22 0.75
N THR A 10 -15.35 6.37 1.15
CA THR A 10 -15.37 4.95 0.77
C THR A 10 -15.61 4.78 -0.74
N PHE A 11 -16.52 5.56 -1.35
CA PHE A 11 -16.75 5.50 -2.79
C PHE A 11 -15.54 5.99 -3.59
N GLU A 12 -14.90 7.09 -3.17
CA GLU A 12 -13.69 7.59 -3.83
C GLU A 12 -12.53 6.58 -3.76
N LEU A 13 -12.35 5.93 -2.61
CA LEU A 13 -11.40 4.83 -2.44
C LEU A 13 -11.70 3.67 -3.41
N LEU A 14 -12.95 3.22 -3.48
CA LEU A 14 -13.35 2.13 -4.38
C LEU A 14 -13.17 2.52 -5.86
N TYR A 15 -13.44 3.78 -6.24
CA TYR A 15 -13.19 4.28 -7.59
C TYR A 15 -11.70 4.32 -7.92
N PHE A 16 -10.86 4.75 -6.98
CA PHE A 16 -9.40 4.71 -7.14
C PHE A 16 -8.91 3.27 -7.34
N MET A 17 -9.44 2.31 -6.58
CA MET A 17 -9.01 0.91 -6.60
C MET A 17 -9.60 0.11 -7.76
N ALA A 18 -10.71 0.54 -8.37
CA ALA A 18 -11.38 -0.16 -9.47
C ALA A 18 -10.46 -0.59 -10.64
N PRO A 19 -9.51 0.24 -11.13
CA PRO A 19 -8.56 -0.18 -12.17
C PRO A 19 -7.42 -1.08 -11.65
N TYR A 20 -7.26 -1.25 -10.34
CA TYR A 20 -6.18 -2.00 -9.70
C TYR A 20 -6.74 -3.16 -8.87
N PRO A 21 -7.08 -4.29 -9.52
CA PRO A 21 -7.60 -5.46 -8.80
C PRO A 21 -6.56 -5.96 -7.79
N LYS A 22 -7.05 -6.63 -6.73
CA LYS A 22 -6.17 -7.30 -5.78
C LYS A 22 -5.33 -8.35 -6.52
N ARG A 23 -4.02 -8.32 -6.28
CA ARG A 23 -3.03 -9.20 -6.90
C ARG A 23 -2.36 -10.10 -5.86
N GLU A 24 -1.68 -11.13 -6.34
CA GLU A 24 -0.89 -11.98 -5.46
C GLU A 24 0.39 -11.27 -5.02
N THR A 25 0.80 -11.52 -3.77
CA THR A 25 2.07 -10.99 -3.22
C THR A 25 3.28 -11.39 -4.06
N SER A 26 3.23 -12.57 -4.71
CA SER A 26 4.29 -13.09 -5.58
C SER A 26 4.63 -12.16 -6.74
N GLU A 27 3.68 -11.35 -7.21
CA GLU A 27 3.89 -10.39 -8.31
C GLU A 27 4.80 -9.21 -7.91
N PHE A 28 5.00 -9.00 -6.61
CA PHE A 28 5.82 -7.91 -6.08
C PHE A 28 7.23 -8.36 -5.69
N GLN A 29 7.53 -9.65 -5.79
CA GLN A 29 8.80 -10.22 -5.36
C GLN A 29 10.00 -9.48 -5.99
N GLY A 30 10.84 -8.84 -5.15
CA GLY A 30 12.06 -8.18 -5.59
C GLY A 30 11.88 -6.81 -6.25
N LYS A 31 10.64 -6.38 -6.51
CA LYS A 31 10.34 -5.27 -7.43
C LYS A 31 10.98 -3.95 -6.99
N TYR A 32 11.03 -3.70 -5.68
CA TYR A 32 11.54 -2.48 -5.08
C TYR A 32 12.76 -2.67 -4.18
N HIS A 33 13.40 -3.85 -4.20
CA HIS A 33 14.62 -4.10 -3.41
C HIS A 33 15.72 -3.06 -3.67
N HIS A 34 15.85 -2.63 -4.92
CA HIS A 34 16.84 -1.65 -5.36
C HIS A 34 16.65 -0.24 -4.76
N LEU A 35 15.48 0.06 -4.17
CA LEU A 35 15.19 1.34 -3.54
C LEU A 35 15.77 1.46 -2.12
N GLY A 36 16.22 0.34 -1.53
CA GLY A 36 16.84 0.35 -0.19
C GLY A 36 15.92 0.86 0.92
N PHE A 37 14.60 0.76 0.74
CA PHE A 37 13.63 1.26 1.69
C PHE A 37 13.47 0.31 2.89
N ASN A 38 13.90 0.75 4.08
CA ASN A 38 13.75 0.00 5.32
C ASN A 38 12.33 0.18 5.90
N TRP A 39 11.37 -0.56 5.36
CA TRP A 39 9.97 -0.52 5.81
C TRP A 39 9.79 -1.01 7.26
N ARG A 40 10.67 -1.88 7.77
CA ARG A 40 10.60 -2.41 9.15
C ARG A 40 10.88 -1.37 10.23
N ALA A 41 11.41 -0.21 9.86
CA ALA A 41 11.57 0.91 10.78
C ALA A 41 10.24 1.57 11.17
N PHE A 42 9.12 1.19 10.54
CA PHE A 42 7.82 1.81 10.74
C PHE A 42 6.79 0.79 11.27
N PRO A 43 5.93 1.20 12.21
CA PRO A 43 4.87 0.33 12.70
C PRO A 43 3.84 0.07 11.61
N LEU A 44 3.38 -1.18 11.49
CA LEU A 44 2.23 -1.56 10.65
C LEU A 44 0.90 -1.49 11.41
N LYS A 45 0.91 -0.99 12.65
CA LYS A 45 -0.24 -0.86 13.53
C LYS A 45 -0.39 0.57 14.02
N GLY A 46 -1.64 0.99 14.20
CA GLY A 46 -1.96 2.33 14.68
C GLY A 46 -1.81 3.36 13.57
N ASP A 47 -1.09 4.44 13.84
CA ASP A 47 -0.87 5.50 12.87
C ASP A 47 0.08 5.04 11.75
N LEU A 48 -0.48 4.86 10.56
CA LEU A 48 0.26 4.47 9.34
C LEU A 48 0.84 5.67 8.59
N GLU A 49 0.54 6.91 8.99
CA GLU A 49 1.01 8.12 8.31
C GLU A 49 2.54 8.17 8.14
N PRO A 50 3.37 7.79 9.13
CA PRO A 50 4.83 7.75 8.95
C PRO A 50 5.28 6.76 7.87
N LEU A 51 4.64 5.60 7.79
CA LEU A 51 4.93 4.58 6.78
C LEU A 51 4.52 5.06 5.39
N THR A 52 3.30 5.58 5.24
CA THR A 52 2.76 6.02 3.93
C THR A 52 3.55 7.19 3.36
N ASN A 53 3.93 8.17 4.19
CA ASN A 53 4.76 9.30 3.76
C ASN A 53 6.15 8.85 3.30
N ARG A 54 6.74 7.87 3.98
CA ARG A 54 8.08 7.36 3.64
C ARG A 54 8.05 6.44 2.42
N LEU A 55 7.01 5.63 2.27
CA LEU A 55 6.72 4.88 1.05
C LEU A 55 6.56 5.83 -0.15
N TYR A 56 5.80 6.92 0.02
CA TYR A 56 5.60 7.92 -1.02
C TYR A 56 6.92 8.53 -1.50
N ALA A 57 7.81 8.85 -0.56
CA ALA A 57 9.14 9.35 -0.87
C ALA A 57 10.02 8.29 -1.56
N ALA A 58 10.04 7.06 -1.04
CA ALA A 58 10.85 5.97 -1.58
C ALA A 58 10.47 5.62 -3.03
N LEU A 59 9.18 5.67 -3.33
CA LEU A 59 8.65 5.35 -4.65
C LEU A 59 8.72 6.53 -5.63
N GLN A 60 9.24 7.72 -5.29
CA GLN A 60 9.19 8.89 -6.20
C GLN A 60 9.73 8.64 -7.62
N GLY A 61 10.75 7.78 -7.76
CA GLY A 61 11.35 7.42 -9.05
C GLY A 61 10.64 6.29 -9.81
N VAL A 62 9.61 5.67 -9.25
CA VAL A 62 8.84 4.59 -9.88
C VAL A 62 7.75 5.18 -10.79
N ASP A 63 7.43 4.46 -11.88
CA ASP A 63 6.37 4.88 -12.80
C ASP A 63 5.04 5.16 -12.06
N LYS A 64 4.29 6.15 -12.52
CA LYS A 64 3.05 6.58 -11.87
C LYS A 64 2.01 5.45 -11.81
N GLY A 65 1.80 4.71 -12.89
CA GLY A 65 0.82 3.63 -12.93
C GLY A 65 1.23 2.49 -12.00
N GLU A 66 2.52 2.17 -11.99
CA GLU A 66 3.08 1.17 -11.09
C GLU A 66 2.94 1.54 -9.60
N ARG A 67 3.19 2.80 -9.24
CA ARG A 67 2.99 3.27 -7.86
C ARG A 67 1.55 3.16 -7.41
N TYR A 68 0.62 3.52 -8.29
CA TYR A 68 -0.80 3.45 -7.99
C TYR A 68 -1.29 2.02 -7.84
N ASP A 69 -0.80 1.11 -8.69
CA ASP A 69 -1.03 -0.33 -8.54
C ASP A 69 -0.53 -0.84 -7.18
N PHE A 70 0.67 -0.43 -6.77
CA PHE A 70 1.22 -0.83 -5.46
C PHE A 70 0.45 -0.24 -4.28
N TYR A 71 0.08 1.04 -4.31
CA TYR A 71 -0.76 1.64 -3.28
C TYR A 71 -2.13 0.97 -3.19
N ALA A 72 -2.73 0.58 -4.30
CA ALA A 72 -3.96 -0.19 -4.28
C ALA A 72 -3.81 -1.53 -3.56
N GLN A 73 -2.67 -2.22 -3.69
CA GLN A 73 -2.43 -3.45 -2.92
C GLN A 73 -2.31 -3.20 -1.42
N ILE A 74 -1.63 -2.13 -1.01
CA ILE A 74 -1.60 -1.69 0.41
C ILE A 74 -3.04 -1.45 0.90
N MET A 75 -3.86 -0.74 0.12
CA MET A 75 -5.24 -0.47 0.49
C MET A 75 -6.11 -1.73 0.55
N TRP A 76 -5.93 -2.69 -0.34
CA TRP A 76 -6.58 -4.00 -0.25
C TRP A 76 -6.26 -4.70 1.07
N HIS A 77 -5.00 -4.68 1.52
CA HIS A 77 -4.62 -5.31 2.79
C HIS A 77 -5.12 -4.56 4.01
N ILE A 78 -5.23 -3.22 3.96
CA ILE A 78 -5.86 -2.43 5.02
C ILE A 78 -7.35 -2.78 5.14
N LEU A 79 -8.06 -2.88 4.01
CA LEU A 79 -9.49 -3.22 3.98
C LEU A 79 -9.76 -4.65 4.47
N ASP A 80 -8.89 -5.60 4.13
CA ASP A 80 -9.00 -6.99 4.60
C ASP A 80 -8.64 -7.15 6.08
N GLN A 81 -8.09 -6.12 6.72
CA GLN A 81 -7.61 -6.13 8.11
C GLN A 81 -6.60 -7.27 8.40
N ASP A 82 -5.88 -7.74 7.38
CA ASP A 82 -4.85 -8.77 7.51
C ASP A 82 -3.46 -8.13 7.59
N GLU A 83 -3.04 -7.83 8.82
CA GLU A 83 -1.71 -7.29 9.11
C GLU A 83 -0.58 -8.17 8.58
N SER A 84 -0.75 -9.49 8.66
CA SER A 84 0.24 -10.46 8.18
C SER A 84 0.38 -10.39 6.65
N ALA A 85 -0.68 -10.00 5.94
CA ALA A 85 -0.62 -9.79 4.50
C ALA A 85 0.10 -8.50 4.11
N MET A 86 -0.07 -7.41 4.88
CA MET A 86 0.70 -6.18 4.68
C MET A 86 2.20 -6.44 4.87
N GLU A 87 2.57 -7.16 5.92
CA GLU A 87 3.96 -7.53 6.19
C GLU A 87 4.54 -8.37 5.04
N ARG A 88 3.80 -9.40 4.59
CA ARG A 88 4.20 -10.22 3.44
C ARG A 88 4.37 -9.41 2.15
N LEU A 89 3.48 -8.45 1.89
CA LEU A 89 3.58 -7.57 0.73
C LEU A 89 4.86 -6.72 0.78
N LEU A 90 5.12 -6.07 1.91
CA LEU A 90 6.30 -5.20 2.07
C LEU A 90 7.60 -6.01 2.02
N GLU A 91 7.63 -7.19 2.65
CA GLU A 91 8.74 -8.14 2.56
C GLU A 91 8.99 -8.57 1.11
N ALA A 92 7.95 -8.96 0.37
CA ALA A 92 8.11 -9.36 -1.03
C ALA A 92 8.60 -8.19 -1.89
N ALA A 93 8.06 -6.99 -1.67
CA ALA A 93 8.30 -5.82 -2.49
C ALA A 93 9.68 -5.19 -2.26
N PHE A 94 10.07 -4.99 -1.00
CA PHE A 94 11.27 -4.26 -0.60
C PHE A 94 12.36 -5.15 -0.02
N GLY A 95 12.01 -6.38 0.35
CA GLY A 95 12.94 -7.34 0.94
C GLY A 95 13.11 -7.15 2.44
N GLY A 96 14.16 -7.82 2.92
CA GLY A 96 14.54 -7.89 4.31
C GLY A 96 15.93 -7.37 4.63
#